data_AF-A0A976QJL2-F1
#
_entry.id   AF-A0A976QJL2-F1
#
_cell.length_a   1.000
_cell.length_b   1.000
_cell.length_c   1.000
_cell.angle_alpha   90.00
_cell.angle_beta   90.00
_cell.angle_gamma   90.00
#
_symmetry.space_group_name_H-M   'P 1'
#
loop_
_entity.id
_entity.type
_entity.pdbx_description
1 polymer ?
#
loop_
_entity_poly.entity_id
_entity_poly.type
_entity_poly.pdbx_seq_one_letter_code
_entity_poly.pdbx_strand_id
1 'polypeptide(L)'
;MSLQITDPKAEKLAIELARKTGESIPDVIIHALEARLEKLSEQNAAVISREAILHIAERCKNLPDLDNRSADEILGYNQTGQFQ
;
A
#
# COMPACT_ATOMS: atom_id res chain seq x y z
N MET A 1 -24.41 -6.93 -13.64
CA MET A 1 -24.24 -6.09 -14.84
C MET A 1 -23.25 -6.80 -15.76
N SER A 2 -23.52 -6.95 -17.06
CA SER A 2 -22.65 -7.67 -17.99
C SER A 2 -21.64 -6.73 -18.63
N LEU A 3 -20.35 -7.06 -18.56
CA LEU A 3 -19.29 -6.35 -19.27
C LEU A 3 -19.25 -6.85 -20.73
N GLN A 4 -19.38 -5.94 -21.70
CA GLN A 4 -19.15 -6.25 -23.12
C GLN A 4 -17.88 -5.56 -23.60
N ILE A 5 -16.94 -6.35 -24.13
CA ILE A 5 -15.70 -5.87 -24.74
C ILE A 5 -15.77 -6.21 -26.23
N THR A 6 -15.76 -5.21 -27.10
CA THR A 6 -15.80 -5.37 -28.57
C THR A 6 -14.47 -5.09 -29.25
N ASP A 7 -13.43 -4.80 -28.47
CA ASP A 7 -12.10 -4.51 -28.98
C ASP A 7 -11.40 -5.80 -29.49
N PRO A 8 -11.02 -5.89 -30.78
CA PRO A 8 -10.40 -7.10 -31.33
C PRO A 8 -9.03 -7.46 -30.74
N LYS A 9 -8.32 -6.48 -30.15
CA LYS A 9 -7.05 -6.73 -29.46
C LYS A 9 -7.32 -7.40 -28.12
N ALA A 10 -8.35 -6.99 -27.39
CA ALA A 10 -8.74 -7.63 -26.14
C ALA A 10 -9.13 -9.10 -26.36
N GLU A 11 -9.88 -9.40 -27.41
CA GLU A 11 -10.24 -10.78 -27.78
C GLU A 11 -9.00 -11.63 -28.07
N LYS A 12 -8.06 -11.12 -28.88
CA LYS A 12 -6.81 -11.82 -29.20
C LYS A 12 -5.98 -12.12 -27.96
N LEU A 13 -5.85 -11.14 -27.06
CA LEU A 13 -5.10 -11.30 -25.81
C LEU A 13 -5.76 -12.34 -24.89
N ALA A 14 -7.09 -12.32 -24.77
CA ALA A 14 -7.82 -13.29 -23.96
C ALA A 14 -7.66 -14.71 -24.51
N ILE A 15 -7.77 -14.89 -25.84
CA ILE A 15 -7.56 -16.20 -26.49
C ILE A 15 -6.11 -16.69 -26.28
N GLU A 16 -5.13 -15.82 -26.45
CA GLU A 16 -3.72 -16.20 -26.27
C GLU A 16 -3.44 -16.59 -24.81
N LEU A 17 -3.96 -15.82 -23.85
CA LEU A 17 -3.75 -16.09 -22.44
C LEU A 17 -4.45 -17.39 -22.01
N ALA A 18 -5.71 -17.60 -22.41
CA ALA A 18 -6.45 -18.83 -22.15
C ALA A 18 -5.74 -20.07 -22.72
N ARG A 19 -5.16 -19.96 -23.93
CA ARG A 19 -4.34 -21.05 -24.50
C ARG A 19 -3.08 -21.36 -23.70
N LYS A 20 -2.45 -20.33 -23.11
CA LYS A 20 -1.22 -20.49 -22.32
C LYS A 20 -1.50 -21.04 -20.93
N THR A 21 -2.63 -20.68 -20.32
CA THR A 21 -2.98 -21.11 -18.97
C THR A 21 -3.84 -22.36 -18.92
N GLY A 22 -4.53 -22.69 -20.03
CA GLY A 22 -5.49 -23.79 -20.09
C GLY A 22 -6.86 -23.45 -19.47
N GLU A 23 -7.08 -22.18 -19.12
CA GLU A 23 -8.33 -21.70 -18.52
C GLU A 23 -9.37 -21.34 -19.58
N SER A 24 -10.63 -21.18 -19.14
CA SER A 24 -11.68 -20.62 -20.00
C SER A 24 -11.44 -19.13 -20.24
N ILE A 25 -11.95 -18.58 -21.36
CA ILE A 25 -11.82 -17.15 -21.67
C ILE A 25 -12.38 -16.27 -20.54
N PRO A 26 -13.58 -16.54 -19.97
CA PRO A 26 -14.07 -15.77 -18.83
C PRO A 26 -13.14 -15.80 -17.62
N ASP A 27 -12.65 -16.97 -17.23
CA ASP A 27 -11.79 -17.12 -16.05
C ASP A 27 -10.48 -16.36 -16.24
N VAL A 28 -9.86 -16.49 -17.42
CA VAL A 28 -8.59 -15.80 -17.69
C VAL A 28 -8.73 -14.28 -17.67
N ILE A 29 -9.88 -13.75 -18.09
CA ILE A 29 -10.17 -12.31 -18.02
C ILE A 29 -10.31 -11.88 -16.56
N ILE A 30 -11.04 -12.64 -15.73
CA ILE A 30 -11.20 -12.37 -14.31
C ILE A 30 -9.83 -12.36 -13.62
N HIS A 31 -9.06 -13.44 -13.76
CA HIS A 31 -7.74 -13.56 -13.15
C HIS A 31 -6.75 -12.48 -13.62
N ALA A 32 -6.79 -12.10 -14.91
CA ALA A 32 -5.94 -11.02 -15.42
C ALA A 32 -6.28 -9.66 -14.80
N LEU A 33 -7.58 -9.38 -14.59
CA LEU A 33 -8.04 -8.16 -13.93
C LEU A 33 -7.65 -8.16 -12.45
N GLU A 34 -7.88 -9.27 -11.75
CA GLU A 34 -7.50 -9.44 -10.34
C GLU A 34 -6.00 -9.28 -10.14
N ALA A 35 -5.18 -9.97 -10.92
CA ALA A 35 -3.72 -9.86 -10.86
C ALA A 35 -3.23 -8.43 -11.13
N ARG A 36 -3.90 -7.68 -12.02
CA ARG A 36 -3.55 -6.28 -12.27
C ARG A 36 -3.94 -5.38 -11.10
N LEU A 37 -5.09 -5.61 -10.49
CA LEU A 37 -5.54 -4.87 -9.31
C LEU A 37 -4.66 -5.15 -8.10
N GLU A 38 -4.28 -6.40 -7.87
CA GLU A 38 -3.37 -6.81 -6.79
C GLU A 38 -1.99 -6.15 -6.97
N LYS A 39 -1.43 -6.20 -8.17
CA LYS A 39 -0.16 -5.50 -8.45
C LYS A 39 -0.23 -3.99 -8.19
N LEU A 40 -1.38 -3.36 -8.43
CA LEU A 40 -1.59 -1.93 -8.15
C LEU A 40 -1.83 -1.67 -6.66
N SER A 41 -2.50 -2.58 -5.94
CA SER A 41 -2.70 -2.45 -4.50
C SER A 41 -1.38 -2.60 -3.74
N GLU A 42 -0.51 -3.53 -4.14
CA GLU A 42 0.83 -3.68 -3.59
C GLU A 42 1.70 -2.44 -3.82
N GLN A 43 1.64 -1.86 -5.02
CA GLN A 43 2.33 -0.60 -5.33
C GLN A 43 1.85 0.56 -4.46
N ASN A 44 0.55 0.60 -4.15
CA ASN A 44 -0.01 1.58 -3.23
C ASN A 44 0.30 1.27 -1.77
N ALA A 45 0.46 0.00 -1.38
CA ALA A 45 0.83 -0.41 -0.03
C ALA A 45 2.26 0.00 0.34
N ALA A 46 3.15 0.15 -0.66
CA ALA A 46 4.48 0.75 -0.46
C ALA A 46 4.42 2.25 -0.14
N VAL A 47 3.30 2.91 -0.43
CA VAL A 47 3.05 4.30 -0.05
C VAL A 47 2.28 4.28 1.27
N ILE A 48 2.96 4.60 2.37
CA ILE A 48 2.28 4.83 3.65
C ILE A 48 1.22 5.91 3.42
N SER A 49 -0.06 5.55 3.55
CA SER A 49 -1.14 6.49 3.32
C SER A 49 -1.13 7.60 4.38
N ARG A 50 -1.65 8.77 4.03
CA ARG A 50 -1.79 9.89 4.99
C ARG A 50 -2.65 9.46 6.18
N GLU A 51 -3.66 8.64 5.93
CA GLU A 51 -4.56 8.09 6.94
C GLU A 51 -3.81 7.18 7.92
N ALA A 52 -2.88 6.35 7.43
CA ALA A 52 -2.05 5.49 8.27
C ALA A 52 -1.12 6.31 9.18
N ILE A 53 -0.52 7.40 8.67
CA ILE A 53 0.31 8.32 9.46
C ILE A 53 -0.53 8.97 10.57
N LEU A 54 -1.72 9.49 10.22
CA LEU A 54 -2.60 10.15 11.19
C LEU A 54 -3.07 9.20 12.28
N HIS A 55 -3.41 7.95 11.92
CA HIS A 55 -3.81 6.94 12.90
C HIS A 55 -2.67 6.61 13.89
N ILE A 56 -1.42 6.50 13.41
CA ILE A 56 -0.25 6.32 14.29
C ILE A 56 -0.04 7.55 15.18
N ALA A 57 -0.14 8.76 14.62
CA ALA A 57 0.04 9.99 15.37
C ALA A 57 -1.00 10.15 16.49
N GLU A 58 -2.27 9.85 16.22
CA GLU A 58 -3.35 9.87 17.21
C GLU A 58 -3.11 8.86 18.33
N ARG A 59 -2.69 7.64 17.96
CA ARG A 59 -2.33 6.62 18.96
C ARG A 59 -1.19 7.09 19.86
N CYS A 60 -0.12 7.67 19.30
CA CYS A 60 1.01 8.18 20.07
C CYS A 60 0.59 9.35 20.98
N LYS A 61 -0.26 10.25 20.49
CA LYS A 61 -0.77 11.39 21.27
C LYS A 61 -1.56 10.99 22.52
N ASN A 62 -2.23 9.83 22.48
CA ASN A 62 -3.04 9.33 23.58
C ASN A 62 -2.24 8.53 24.63
N LEU A 63 -0.93 8.34 24.42
CA LEU A 63 -0.08 7.67 25.41
C LEU A 63 0.31 8.64 26.53
N PRO A 64 0.43 8.18 27.79
CA PRO A 64 0.93 9.00 28.87
C PRO A 64 2.43 9.27 28.73
N ASP A 65 2.87 10.48 29.09
CA ASP A 65 4.29 10.79 29.21
C ASP A 65 4.89 10.02 30.40
N LEU A 66 5.80 9.08 30.10
CA LEU A 66 6.50 8.27 31.10
C LEU A 66 7.79 8.95 31.59
N ASP A 67 8.32 9.89 30.82
CA ASP A 67 9.54 10.63 31.11
C ASP A 67 9.27 12.12 30.87
N ASN A 68 9.30 12.89 31.95
CA ASN A 68 9.02 14.34 31.92
C ASN A 68 10.30 15.17 31.77
N ARG A 69 11.46 14.54 31.55
CA ARG A 69 12.68 15.25 31.23
C ARG A 69 12.47 16.06 29.95
N SER A 70 13.06 17.25 29.92
CA SER A 70 13.12 18.04 28.69
C SER A 70 13.92 17.31 27.61
N ALA A 71 13.70 17.68 26.35
CA ALA A 71 14.46 17.11 25.23
C ALA A 71 15.98 17.23 25.44
N ASP A 72 16.45 18.35 26.01
CA ASP A 72 17.87 18.58 26.27
C ASP A 72 18.43 17.65 27.36
N GLU A 73 17.67 17.41 28.44
CA GLU A 73 18.02 16.45 29.51
C GLU A 73 17.99 15.00 29.03
N ILE A 74 17.13 14.67 28.07
CA ILE A 74 17.09 13.34 27.43
C ILE A 74 18.32 13.14 26.54
N LEU A 75 18.72 14.18 25.80
CA LEU A 75 19.89 14.14 24.92
C LEU A 75 21.22 14.25 25.68
N GLY A 76 21.21 14.69 26.95
CA GLY A 76 22.40 14.90 27.76
C GLY A 76 23.15 16.19 27.41
N TYR A 77 22.48 17.13 26.74
CA TYR A 77 23.05 18.45 26.46
C TYR A 77 22.84 19.36 27.66
N ASN A 78 23.91 20.01 28.10
CA ASN A 78 23.78 21.13 29.04
C ASN A 78 23.18 22.36 28.33
N GLN A 79 22.85 23.41 29.08
CA GLN A 79 22.25 24.66 28.56
C GLN A 79 23.10 25.37 27.47
N THR A 80 24.34 24.94 27.27
CA THR A 80 25.27 25.45 26.25
C THR A 80 25.47 24.49 25.06
N GLY A 81 24.73 23.38 25.00
CA GLY A 81 24.83 22.39 23.91
C GLY A 81 26.05 21.48 23.98
N GLN A 82 26.72 21.37 25.14
CA GLN A 82 27.84 20.44 25.33
C GLN A 82 27.35 19.13 25.95
N PHE A 83 27.88 18.02 25.47
CA PHE A 83 27.61 16.67 25.98
C PHE A 83 28.37 16.46 27.30
N GLN A 84 27.68 16.05 28.37
CA GLN A 84 28.28 15.70 29.67
C GLN A 84 28.21 14.21 29.94
#